data_AF-A0A931VZF7-F1
#
_entry.id   AF-A0A931VZF7-F1
#
_cell.length_a   1.000
_cell.length_b   1.000
_cell.length_c   1.000
_cell.angle_alpha   90.00
_cell.angle_beta   90.00
_cell.angle_gamma   90.00
#
_symmetry.space_group_name_H-M   'P 1'
#
loop_
_entity.id
_entity.type
_entity.pdbx_description
1 polymer ?
#
loop_
_entity_poly.entity_id
_entity_poly.type
_entity_poly.pdbx_seq_one_letter_code
_entity_poly.pdbx_strand_id
1 'polypeptide(L)'
;MKSGWAAAVLLIGSARSPRVADSRRIDLSDPAIPESRQPYHAGFGTARRGGPELSRLLRSVRGFGKRSVTGLIRQYKNAGHELTGAGVVVGSLIDPQSIANDHIQIHALEGRLFRRVVQAAAVGSALPCSIWRERDLYAVAVKALRQPEQKVRVTVTALGGAVVGSWRAEQKAAAVAAWLVLAEGGRSTRSARAKVQRPKRARKPVAP
;
A
#
# COMPACT_ATOMS: atom_id res chain seq x y z
N MET A 1 -6.31 -3.29 3.61
CA MET A 1 -6.91 -2.18 4.39
C MET A 1 -8.41 -2.42 4.58
N LYS A 2 -9.04 -1.80 5.58
CA LYS A 2 -10.51 -1.88 5.82
C LYS A 2 -11.07 -0.46 6.07
N SER A 3 -12.38 -0.33 6.18
CA SER A 3 -13.01 0.97 6.50
C SER A 3 -12.44 1.56 7.80
N GLY A 4 -11.84 2.74 7.67
CA GLY A 4 -11.22 3.53 8.75
C GLY A 4 -9.85 3.11 9.24
N TRP A 5 -9.22 2.06 8.69
CA TRP A 5 -7.89 1.66 9.16
C TRP A 5 -7.10 0.78 8.18
N ALA A 6 -5.79 0.69 8.41
CA ALA A 6 -4.92 -0.22 7.67
C ALA A 6 -3.90 -0.91 8.59
N ALA A 7 -3.53 -2.15 8.24
CA ALA A 7 -2.27 -2.71 8.68
C ALA A 7 -1.15 -2.08 7.84
N ALA A 8 -0.12 -1.57 8.50
CA ALA A 8 1.08 -1.01 7.89
C ALA A 8 2.27 -1.88 8.27
N VAL A 9 3.08 -2.24 7.27
CA VAL A 9 4.30 -3.02 7.44
C VAL A 9 5.42 -2.30 6.72
N LEU A 10 6.53 -2.08 7.42
CA LEU A 10 7.79 -1.63 6.83
C LEU A 10 8.69 -2.85 6.59
N LEU A 11 8.98 -3.13 5.32
CA LEU A 11 10.03 -4.09 4.95
C LEU A 11 11.31 -3.34 4.57
N ILE A 12 12.43 -3.84 5.09
CA ILE A 12 13.78 -3.37 4.80
C ILE A 12 14.64 -4.50 4.21
N GLY A 13 15.83 -4.15 3.75
CA GLY A 13 16.77 -5.08 3.12
C GLY A 13 16.49 -5.26 1.63
N SER A 14 17.02 -6.35 1.06
CA SER A 14 16.84 -6.64 -0.37
C SER A 14 15.63 -7.52 -0.62
N ALA A 15 15.10 -7.51 -1.84
CA ALA A 15 14.03 -8.43 -2.23
C ALA A 15 14.42 -9.93 -2.10
N ARG A 16 15.70 -10.29 -1.97
CA ARG A 16 16.13 -11.68 -1.74
C ARG A 16 16.22 -12.05 -0.26
N SER A 17 16.31 -11.05 0.61
CA SER A 17 16.42 -11.22 2.06
C SER A 17 15.70 -10.06 2.75
N PRO A 18 14.34 -10.00 2.64
CA PRO A 18 13.56 -8.97 3.27
C PRO A 18 13.51 -9.19 4.78
N ARG A 19 13.35 -8.12 5.56
CA ARG A 19 13.10 -8.17 7.01
C ARG A 19 12.01 -7.18 7.39
N VAL A 20 11.18 -7.52 8.37
CA VAL A 20 10.20 -6.59 8.94
C VAL A 20 10.91 -5.68 9.94
N ALA A 21 10.87 -4.37 9.70
CA ALA A 21 11.36 -3.36 10.64
C ALA A 21 10.23 -2.79 11.50
N ASP A 22 9.01 -2.75 10.96
CA ASP A 22 7.82 -2.32 11.68
C ASP A 22 6.57 -3.03 11.18
N SER A 23 5.63 -3.30 12.08
CA SER A 23 4.31 -3.83 11.75
C SER A 23 3.30 -3.34 12.78
N ARG A 24 2.36 -2.50 12.34
CA ARG A 24 1.36 -1.88 13.21
C ARG A 24 0.03 -1.68 12.53
N ARG A 25 -0.99 -1.37 13.32
CA ARG A 25 -2.25 -0.82 12.84
C ARG A 25 -2.13 0.71 12.80
N ILE A 26 -2.60 1.33 11.73
CA ILE A 26 -2.84 2.77 11.67
C ILE A 26 -4.31 3.05 11.44
N ASP A 27 -4.83 4.07 12.11
CA ASP A 27 -6.17 4.56 11.83
C ASP A 27 -6.13 5.54 10.65
N LEU A 28 -7.16 5.49 9.82
CA LEU A 28 -7.37 6.34 8.65
C LEU A 28 -8.63 7.21 8.81
N SER A 29 -9.42 6.93 9.83
CA SER A 29 -10.58 7.70 10.29
C SER A 29 -10.27 8.34 11.64
N ASP A 30 -10.88 9.49 11.91
CA ASP A 30 -10.68 10.22 13.15
C ASP A 30 -11.39 9.52 14.32
N PRO A 31 -10.67 9.07 15.37
CA PRO A 31 -11.29 8.39 16.51
C PRO A 31 -12.23 9.32 17.30
N ALA A 32 -12.07 10.64 17.21
CA ALA A 32 -12.99 11.60 17.82
C ALA A 32 -14.30 11.78 17.01
N ILE A 33 -14.39 11.19 15.81
CA ILE A 33 -15.58 11.21 14.95
C ILE A 33 -15.85 9.77 14.49
N PRO A 34 -16.52 8.93 15.30
CA PRO A 34 -16.72 7.51 15.01
C PRO A 34 -17.32 7.23 13.63
N GLU A 35 -18.25 8.07 13.17
CA GLU A 35 -18.91 7.95 11.86
C GLU A 35 -17.94 8.14 10.69
N SER A 36 -16.77 8.76 10.93
CA SER A 36 -15.73 8.90 9.91
C SER A 36 -15.12 7.55 9.50
N ARG A 37 -15.31 6.49 10.29
CA ARG A 37 -14.94 5.12 9.90
C ARG A 37 -15.77 4.61 8.73
N GLN A 38 -17.03 5.01 8.67
CA GLN A 38 -18.02 4.57 7.69
C GLN A 38 -18.87 5.74 7.18
N PRO A 39 -18.26 6.72 6.48
CA PRO A 39 -18.89 8.00 6.21
C PRO A 39 -20.12 7.90 5.29
N TYR A 40 -20.21 6.84 4.49
CA TYR A 40 -21.33 6.61 3.58
C TYR A 40 -22.47 5.79 4.21
N HIS A 41 -22.31 5.28 5.42
CA HIS A 41 -23.41 4.64 6.17
C HIS A 41 -24.22 5.71 6.92
N ALA A 42 -25.55 5.64 6.82
CA ALA A 42 -26.50 6.32 7.71
C ALA A 42 -27.04 5.40 8.82
N GLY A 43 -26.77 4.11 8.70
CA GLY A 43 -27.24 3.03 9.56
C GLY A 43 -26.83 1.69 8.94
N PHE A 44 -27.34 0.58 9.47
CA PHE A 44 -27.03 -0.74 8.93
C PHE A 44 -27.66 -0.90 7.53
N GLY A 45 -26.83 -1.08 6.50
CA GLY A 45 -27.31 -1.27 5.13
C GLY A 45 -27.78 0.00 4.41
N THR A 46 -27.85 1.15 5.08
CA THR A 46 -28.47 2.37 4.52
C THR A 46 -27.44 3.41 4.11
N ALA A 47 -27.61 3.96 2.90
CA ALA A 47 -26.74 4.98 2.35
C ALA A 47 -27.02 6.35 2.98
N ARG A 48 -25.95 7.05 3.37
CA ARG A 48 -26.02 8.47 3.74
C ARG A 48 -26.25 9.32 2.50
N ARG A 49 -27.29 10.15 2.52
CA ARG A 49 -27.58 11.10 1.45
C ARG A 49 -26.45 12.13 1.33
N GLY A 50 -26.27 12.64 0.10
CA GLY A 50 -25.40 13.79 -0.14
C GLY A 50 -25.87 14.99 0.67
N GLY A 51 -24.92 15.72 1.26
CA GLY A 51 -25.23 16.89 2.08
C GLY A 51 -24.07 17.35 2.96
N PRO A 52 -24.31 18.36 3.83
CA PRO A 52 -23.27 18.95 4.68
C PRO A 52 -22.60 17.95 5.62
N GLU A 53 -23.35 16.98 6.14
CA GLU A 53 -22.83 15.98 7.07
C GLU A 53 -21.87 15.01 6.38
N LEU A 54 -22.28 14.40 5.26
CA LEU A 54 -21.39 13.56 4.46
C LEU A 54 -20.13 14.36 4.06
N SER A 55 -20.30 15.60 3.62
CA SER A 55 -19.18 16.48 3.25
C SER A 55 -18.23 16.76 4.42
N ARG A 56 -18.75 16.91 5.64
CA ARG A 56 -17.96 17.05 6.88
C ARG A 56 -17.17 15.77 7.16
N LEU A 57 -17.82 14.60 7.10
CA LEU A 57 -17.16 13.31 7.34
C LEU A 57 -16.07 13.03 6.30
N LEU A 58 -16.34 13.26 5.01
CA LEU A 58 -15.37 13.08 3.95
C LEU A 58 -14.15 14.01 4.12
N ARG A 59 -14.36 15.26 4.55
CA ARG A 59 -13.25 16.18 4.88
C ARG A 59 -12.45 15.67 6.08
N SER A 60 -13.11 15.19 7.13
CA SER A 60 -12.44 14.60 8.30
C SER A 60 -11.56 13.40 7.89
N VAL A 61 -12.10 12.43 7.16
CA VAL A 61 -11.36 11.25 6.68
C VAL A 61 -10.15 11.64 5.84
N ARG A 62 -10.32 12.59 4.91
CA ARG A 62 -9.21 13.08 4.07
C ARG A 62 -8.12 13.75 4.91
N GLY A 63 -8.51 14.59 5.88
CA GLY A 63 -7.58 15.29 6.75
C GLY A 63 -6.83 14.34 7.69
N PHE A 64 -7.57 13.54 8.45
CA PHE A 64 -7.01 12.60 9.42
C PHE A 64 -6.16 11.53 8.74
N GLY A 65 -6.70 10.83 7.72
CA GLY A 65 -5.97 9.78 7.02
C GLY A 65 -4.71 10.29 6.33
N LYS A 66 -4.73 11.52 5.76
CA LYS A 66 -3.51 12.14 5.21
C LYS A 66 -2.46 12.36 6.29
N ARG A 67 -2.84 12.93 7.45
CA ARG A 67 -1.91 13.15 8.57
C ARG A 67 -1.36 11.85 9.13
N SER A 68 -2.20 10.83 9.30
CA SER A 68 -1.80 9.50 9.78
C SER A 68 -0.73 8.86 8.87
N VAL A 69 -0.98 8.81 7.56
CA VAL A 69 -0.06 8.20 6.59
C VAL A 69 1.22 9.03 6.42
N THR A 70 1.11 10.36 6.27
CA THR A 70 2.29 11.24 6.14
C THR A 70 3.14 11.24 7.41
N GLY A 71 2.50 11.19 8.59
CA GLY A 71 3.16 11.05 9.87
C GLY A 71 3.96 9.75 9.96
N LEU A 72 3.35 8.62 9.58
CA LEU A 72 4.04 7.33 9.54
C LEU A 72 5.26 7.36 8.59
N ILE A 73 5.10 7.89 7.38
CA ILE A 73 6.19 8.02 6.41
C ILE A 73 7.33 8.88 6.97
N ARG A 74 7.02 10.00 7.62
CA ARG A 74 8.03 10.87 8.26
C ARG A 74 8.73 10.15 9.42
N GLN A 75 8.00 9.41 10.25
CA GLN A 75 8.59 8.63 11.34
C GLN A 75 9.64 7.66 10.81
N TYR A 76 9.35 6.91 9.73
CA TYR A 76 10.33 6.01 9.14
C TYR A 76 11.53 6.74 8.54
N LYS A 77 11.33 7.87 7.85
CA LYS A 77 12.44 8.68 7.32
C LYS A 77 13.33 9.23 8.45
N ASN A 78 12.72 9.72 9.53
CA ASN A 78 13.44 10.26 10.69
C ASN A 78 14.20 9.15 11.45
N ALA A 79 13.72 7.91 11.40
CA ALA A 79 14.42 6.73 11.90
C ALA A 79 15.56 6.26 10.96
N GLY A 80 15.86 7.00 9.89
CA GLY A 80 16.96 6.73 8.96
C GLY A 80 16.61 5.76 7.83
N HIS A 81 15.34 5.45 7.59
CA HIS A 81 14.94 4.58 6.49
C HIS A 81 14.78 5.34 5.17
N GLU A 82 15.50 4.89 4.14
CA GLU A 82 15.27 5.29 2.76
C GLU A 82 14.11 4.51 2.15
N LEU A 83 12.95 5.16 2.06
CA LEU A 83 11.74 4.55 1.50
C LEU A 83 11.76 4.62 -0.04
N THR A 84 11.67 3.47 -0.70
CA THR A 84 11.71 3.37 -2.17
C THR A 84 10.34 3.33 -2.84
N GLY A 85 9.29 3.00 -2.08
CA GLY A 85 7.90 3.01 -2.54
C GLY A 85 6.93 2.56 -1.44
N ALA A 86 5.64 2.58 -1.78
CA ALA A 86 4.55 2.09 -0.94
C ALA A 86 3.64 1.15 -1.74
N GLY A 87 3.12 0.14 -1.06
CA GLY A 87 2.13 -0.80 -1.58
C GLY A 87 0.82 -0.70 -0.81
N VAL A 88 -0.30 -0.61 -1.51
CA VAL A 88 -1.65 -0.59 -0.90
C VAL A 88 -2.44 -1.81 -1.36
N VAL A 89 -2.93 -2.58 -0.39
CA VAL A 89 -3.79 -3.75 -0.67
C VAL A 89 -5.24 -3.45 -0.30
N VAL A 90 -6.14 -3.69 -1.26
CA VAL A 90 -7.59 -3.49 -1.14
C VAL A 90 -8.38 -4.75 -1.46
N GLY A 91 -9.55 -4.92 -0.85
CA GLY A 91 -10.42 -6.07 -1.13
C GLY A 91 -11.06 -6.02 -2.52
N SER A 92 -11.38 -4.81 -3.01
CA SER A 92 -12.03 -4.61 -4.32
C SER A 92 -11.49 -3.36 -5.02
N LEU A 93 -11.50 -3.41 -6.35
CA LEU A 93 -11.24 -2.29 -7.26
C LEU A 93 -12.45 -1.98 -8.16
N ILE A 94 -13.59 -2.65 -7.93
CA ILE A 94 -14.82 -2.45 -8.70
C ILE A 94 -15.24 -0.98 -8.60
N ASP A 95 -15.81 -0.45 -9.68
CA ASP A 95 -16.41 0.86 -9.65
C ASP A 95 -17.70 0.85 -8.81
N PRO A 96 -17.80 1.55 -7.66
CA PRO A 96 -19.05 1.66 -6.94
C PRO A 96 -20.26 2.03 -7.81
N GLN A 97 -20.08 2.81 -8.89
CA GLN A 97 -21.20 3.17 -9.77
C GLN A 97 -21.78 1.98 -10.56
N SER A 98 -21.01 0.91 -10.74
CA SER A 98 -21.47 -0.30 -11.43
C SER A 98 -22.10 -1.34 -10.49
N ILE A 99 -22.27 -1.03 -9.20
CA ILE A 99 -22.79 -1.97 -8.20
C ILE A 99 -24.26 -1.64 -7.93
N ALA A 100 -25.15 -2.60 -8.22
CA ALA A 100 -26.59 -2.44 -8.04
C ALA A 100 -27.05 -2.59 -6.57
N ASN A 101 -26.35 -3.39 -5.77
CA ASN A 101 -26.69 -3.55 -4.36
C ASN A 101 -26.15 -2.36 -3.55
N ASP A 102 -27.05 -1.54 -3.00
CA ASP A 102 -26.71 -0.33 -2.24
C ASP A 102 -25.72 -0.59 -1.12
N HIS A 103 -25.88 -1.66 -0.34
CA HIS A 103 -24.98 -1.97 0.76
C HIS A 103 -23.55 -2.26 0.27
N ILE A 104 -23.43 -3.04 -0.81
CA ILE A 104 -22.13 -3.33 -1.42
C ILE A 104 -21.55 -2.05 -2.05
N GLN A 105 -22.38 -1.20 -2.65
CA GLN A 105 -21.97 0.08 -3.21
C GLN A 105 -21.40 1.01 -2.13
N ILE A 106 -22.04 1.09 -0.96
CA ILE A 106 -21.55 1.87 0.20
C ILE A 106 -20.15 1.40 0.60
N HIS A 107 -19.93 0.09 0.78
CA HIS A 107 -18.61 -0.44 1.09
C HIS A 107 -17.57 -0.15 0.01
N ALA A 108 -17.97 -0.19 -1.26
CA ALA A 108 -17.09 0.15 -2.37
C ALA A 108 -16.71 1.65 -2.39
N LEU A 109 -17.66 2.54 -2.05
CA LEU A 109 -17.40 3.98 -1.87
C LEU A 109 -16.41 4.23 -0.73
N GLU A 110 -16.57 3.55 0.40
CA GLU A 110 -15.64 3.63 1.53
C GLU A 110 -14.25 3.11 1.17
N GLY A 111 -14.17 1.93 0.56
CA GLY A 111 -12.91 1.34 0.10
C GLY A 111 -12.19 2.28 -0.87
N ARG A 112 -12.92 2.87 -1.83
CA ARG A 112 -12.38 3.88 -2.76
C ARG A 112 -11.88 5.12 -2.03
N LEU A 113 -12.63 5.63 -1.05
CA LEU A 113 -12.26 6.81 -0.27
C LEU A 113 -10.94 6.60 0.47
N PHE A 114 -10.86 5.59 1.32
CA PHE A 114 -9.66 5.35 2.13
C PHE A 114 -8.45 5.03 1.23
N ARG A 115 -8.63 4.23 0.16
CA ARG A 115 -7.58 3.96 -0.82
C ARG A 115 -7.01 5.25 -1.42
N ARG A 116 -7.88 6.16 -1.87
CA ARG A 116 -7.47 7.45 -2.46
C ARG A 116 -6.73 8.31 -1.44
N VAL A 117 -7.16 8.31 -0.17
CA VAL A 117 -6.47 9.07 0.90
C VAL A 117 -5.05 8.53 1.12
N VAL A 118 -4.89 7.22 1.25
CA VAL A 118 -3.56 6.60 1.43
C VAL A 118 -2.67 6.86 0.22
N GLN A 119 -3.20 6.66 -1.00
CA GLN A 119 -2.45 6.90 -2.24
C GLN A 119 -2.01 8.37 -2.36
N ALA A 120 -2.91 9.32 -2.13
CA ALA A 120 -2.60 10.75 -2.22
C ALA A 120 -1.56 11.16 -1.16
N ALA A 121 -1.63 10.60 0.05
CA ALA A 121 -0.66 10.86 1.11
C ALA A 121 0.73 10.32 0.78
N ALA A 122 0.83 9.11 0.20
CA ALA A 122 2.09 8.54 -0.26
C ALA A 122 2.70 9.36 -1.41
N VAL A 123 1.91 9.66 -2.45
CA VAL A 123 2.34 10.46 -3.61
C VAL A 123 2.78 11.86 -3.18
N GLY A 124 1.99 12.52 -2.31
CA GLY A 124 2.34 13.81 -1.74
C GLY A 124 3.57 13.80 -0.83
N SER A 125 4.05 12.63 -0.43
CA SER A 125 5.31 12.42 0.31
C SER A 125 6.47 11.99 -0.59
N ALA A 126 6.30 12.14 -1.92
CA ALA A 126 7.22 11.70 -2.97
C ALA A 126 7.53 10.20 -2.95
N LEU A 127 6.56 9.38 -2.52
CA LEU A 127 6.69 7.94 -2.46
C LEU A 127 5.84 7.29 -3.57
N PRO A 128 6.45 6.64 -4.58
CA PRO A 128 5.71 5.89 -5.59
C PRO A 128 4.76 4.90 -4.93
N CYS A 129 3.50 4.85 -5.38
CA CYS A 129 2.47 4.07 -4.73
C CYS A 129 1.81 3.10 -5.71
N SER A 130 1.97 1.80 -5.47
CA SER A 130 1.33 0.73 -6.22
C SER A 130 0.11 0.19 -5.47
N ILE A 131 -0.91 -0.25 -6.20
CA ILE A 131 -2.18 -0.72 -5.64
C ILE A 131 -2.46 -2.13 -6.17
N TRP A 132 -2.75 -3.05 -5.26
CA TRP A 132 -3.13 -4.41 -5.59
C TRP A 132 -4.43 -4.81 -4.93
N ARG A 133 -5.15 -5.70 -5.62
CA ARG A 133 -6.32 -6.35 -5.06
C ARG A 133 -5.90 -7.61 -4.34
N GLU A 134 -6.45 -7.80 -3.14
CA GLU A 134 -6.02 -8.86 -2.23
C GLU A 134 -6.08 -10.26 -2.87
N ARG A 135 -7.16 -10.57 -3.59
CA ARG A 135 -7.33 -11.90 -4.23
C ARG A 135 -6.29 -12.18 -5.32
N ASP A 136 -5.69 -11.15 -5.92
CA ASP A 136 -4.71 -11.30 -7.01
C ASP A 136 -3.27 -11.21 -6.50
N LEU A 137 -3.08 -10.79 -5.24
CA LEU A 137 -1.80 -10.35 -4.70
C LEU A 137 -0.71 -11.43 -4.77
N TYR A 138 -1.05 -12.67 -4.41
CA TYR A 138 -0.10 -13.79 -4.45
C TYR A 138 0.27 -14.17 -5.88
N ALA A 139 -0.69 -14.18 -6.82
CA ALA A 139 -0.40 -14.45 -8.22
C ALA A 139 0.55 -13.39 -8.82
N VAL A 140 0.39 -12.13 -8.44
CA VAL A 140 1.33 -11.05 -8.80
C VAL A 140 2.70 -11.29 -8.16
N ALA A 141 2.74 -11.65 -6.87
CA ALA A 141 3.98 -11.95 -6.16
C ALA A 141 4.79 -13.09 -6.79
N VAL A 142 4.13 -14.19 -7.17
CA VAL A 142 4.78 -15.33 -7.87
C VAL A 142 5.53 -14.87 -9.11
N LYS A 143 4.87 -14.07 -9.96
CA LYS A 143 5.45 -13.56 -11.22
C LYS A 143 6.59 -12.58 -10.95
N ALA A 144 6.39 -11.64 -10.02
CA ALA A 144 7.34 -10.56 -9.77
C ALA A 144 8.58 -11.00 -8.98
N LEU A 145 8.42 -11.95 -8.06
CA LEU A 145 9.50 -12.52 -7.23
C LEU A 145 10.17 -13.73 -7.89
N ARG A 146 9.54 -14.31 -8.92
CA ARG A 146 9.97 -15.55 -9.58
C ARG A 146 10.15 -16.70 -8.57
N GLN A 147 9.16 -16.85 -7.70
CA GLN A 147 9.12 -17.89 -6.66
C GLN A 147 7.76 -18.58 -6.66
N PRO A 148 7.69 -19.89 -6.38
CA PRO A 148 6.42 -20.59 -6.20
C PRO A 148 5.57 -19.96 -5.09
N GLU A 149 4.25 -19.99 -5.22
CA GLU A 149 3.34 -19.35 -4.26
C GLU A 149 3.58 -19.84 -2.82
N GLN A 150 3.77 -21.15 -2.65
CA GLN A 150 4.08 -21.75 -1.35
C GLN A 150 5.33 -21.13 -0.71
N LYS A 151 6.38 -20.87 -1.50
CA LYS A 151 7.62 -20.24 -0.99
C LYS A 151 7.38 -18.80 -0.57
N VAL A 152 6.56 -18.05 -1.31
CA VAL A 152 6.15 -16.70 -0.94
C VAL A 152 5.38 -16.72 0.39
N ARG A 153 4.39 -17.63 0.53
CA ARG A 153 3.59 -17.77 1.77
C ARG A 153 4.43 -18.17 2.98
N VAL A 154 5.35 -19.12 2.82
CA VAL A 154 6.27 -19.55 3.88
C VAL A 154 7.16 -18.39 4.31
N THR A 155 7.75 -17.66 3.36
CA THR A 155 8.60 -16.51 3.66
C THR A 155 7.84 -15.43 4.41
N VAL A 156 6.64 -15.06 3.95
CA VAL A 156 5.78 -14.06 4.61
C VAL A 156 5.33 -14.50 5.99
N THR A 157 5.11 -15.80 6.20
CA THR A 157 4.81 -16.33 7.53
C THR A 157 6.02 -16.22 8.45
N ALA A 158 7.21 -16.60 7.97
CA ALA A 158 8.46 -16.51 8.73
C ALA A 158 8.83 -15.06 9.09
N LEU A 159 8.56 -14.10 8.20
CA LEU A 159 8.76 -12.66 8.47
C LEU A 159 8.03 -12.17 9.73
N GLY A 160 6.92 -12.81 10.11
CA GLY A 160 6.18 -12.46 11.32
C GLY A 160 6.85 -12.87 12.62
N GLY A 161 7.83 -13.79 12.59
CA GLY A 161 8.50 -14.26 13.81
C GLY A 161 9.29 -13.17 14.55
N ALA A 162 9.69 -12.12 13.84
CA ALA A 162 10.41 -10.97 14.42
C ALA A 162 9.47 -9.83 14.86
N VAL A 163 8.16 -9.97 14.69
CA VAL A 163 7.20 -8.89 14.94
C VAL A 163 6.63 -8.98 16.35
N VAL A 164 6.73 -7.88 17.10
CA VAL A 164 6.00 -7.71 18.36
C VAL A 164 4.57 -7.30 18.02
N GLY A 165 3.61 -8.22 18.17
CA GLY A 165 2.18 -7.97 17.98
C GLY A 165 1.49 -8.84 16.94
N SER A 166 0.43 -8.29 16.29
CA SER A 166 -0.42 -9.06 15.37
C SER A 166 0.25 -9.33 14.03
N TRP A 167 0.29 -10.59 13.60
CA TRP A 167 0.71 -11.03 12.26
C TRP A 167 -0.41 -11.77 11.52
N ARG A 168 -1.51 -11.06 11.27
CA ARG A 168 -2.73 -11.61 10.67
C ARG A 168 -2.75 -11.45 9.15
N ALA A 169 -3.86 -11.80 8.53
CA ALA A 169 -4.03 -11.74 7.08
C ALA A 169 -3.70 -10.34 6.51
N GLU A 170 -4.12 -9.27 7.18
CA GLU A 170 -3.89 -7.91 6.72
C GLU A 170 -2.40 -7.51 6.77
N GLN A 171 -1.65 -7.90 7.81
CA GLN A 171 -0.20 -7.68 7.88
C GLN A 171 0.54 -8.51 6.84
N LYS A 172 0.15 -9.78 6.65
CA LYS A 172 0.75 -10.65 5.63
C LYS A 172 0.53 -10.10 4.22
N ALA A 173 -0.66 -9.59 3.93
CA ALA A 173 -0.95 -8.92 2.67
C ALA A 173 -0.12 -7.63 2.49
N ALA A 174 -0.03 -6.79 3.53
CA ALA A 174 0.82 -5.60 3.51
C ALA A 174 2.30 -5.94 3.29
N ALA A 175 2.80 -7.02 3.91
CA ALA A 175 4.16 -7.50 3.74
C ALA A 175 4.43 -7.99 2.31
N VAL A 176 3.50 -8.74 1.69
CA VAL A 176 3.64 -9.13 0.27
C VAL A 176 3.70 -7.91 -0.63
N ALA A 177 2.84 -6.90 -0.41
CA ALA A 177 2.87 -5.67 -1.19
C ALA A 177 4.18 -4.88 -1.01
N ALA A 178 4.69 -4.78 0.21
CA ALA A 178 5.99 -4.17 0.46
C ALA A 178 7.14 -4.95 -0.22
N TRP A 179 7.05 -6.27 -0.26
CA TRP A 179 8.06 -7.12 -0.91
C TRP A 179 8.06 -6.95 -2.44
N LEU A 180 6.87 -6.80 -3.04
CA LEU A 180 6.72 -6.44 -4.45
C LEU A 180 7.41 -5.11 -4.77
N VAL A 181 7.20 -4.09 -3.93
CA VAL A 181 7.85 -2.78 -4.07
C VAL A 181 9.38 -2.91 -3.99
N LEU A 182 9.91 -3.66 -3.01
CA LEU A 182 11.36 -3.91 -2.92
C LEU A 182 11.91 -4.61 -4.17
N ALA A 183 11.16 -5.54 -4.75
CA ALA A 183 11.55 -6.25 -5.96
C ALA A 183 11.56 -5.33 -7.20
N GLU A 184 10.65 -4.36 -7.27
CA GLU A 184 10.62 -3.32 -8.31
C GLU A 184 11.81 -2.36 -8.20
N GLY A 185 12.06 -1.80 -7.01
CA GLY A 185 13.20 -0.90 -6.78
C GLY A 185 14.55 -1.56 -7.09
N GLY A 186 14.71 -2.84 -6.72
CA GLY A 186 15.92 -3.62 -7.02
C GLY A 186 16.13 -3.96 -8.50
N ARG A 187 15.10 -3.85 -9.35
CA ARG A 187 15.22 -3.98 -10.82
C ARG A 187 15.64 -2.65 -11.45
N SER A 188 15.07 -1.54 -10.99
CA SER A 188 15.41 -0.20 -11.48
C SER A 188 16.88 0.14 -11.21
N THR A 189 17.38 -0.15 -10.00
CA THR A 189 18.80 0.08 -9.65
C THR A 189 19.77 -0.80 -10.46
N ARG A 190 19.42 -2.07 -10.71
CA ARG A 190 20.22 -2.97 -11.57
C ARG A 190 20.26 -2.50 -13.02
N SER A 191 19.13 -2.05 -13.58
CA SER A 191 19.07 -1.51 -14.94
C SER A 191 19.91 -0.24 -15.08
N ALA A 192 19.83 0.67 -14.10
CA ALA A 192 20.64 1.89 -14.06
C ALA A 192 22.15 1.57 -13.99
N ARG A 193 22.57 0.65 -13.10
CA ARG A 193 23.96 0.23 -12.96
C ARG A 193 24.51 -0.46 -14.22
N ALA A 194 23.71 -1.29 -14.88
CA ALA A 194 24.07 -1.93 -16.14
C ALA A 194 24.24 -0.94 -17.30
N LYS A 195 23.49 0.17 -17.33
CA LYS A 195 23.67 1.25 -18.32
C LYS A 195 24.97 2.02 -18.11
N VAL A 196 25.34 2.29 -16.86
CA VAL A 196 26.57 3.02 -16.50
C VAL A 196 27.84 2.20 -16.81
N GLN A 197 27.77 0.87 -16.73
CA GLN A 197 28.93 -0.02 -16.94
C GLN A 197 29.20 -0.44 -18.40
N ARG A 198 28.43 0.03 -19.40
CA ARG A 198 28.76 -0.25 -20.81
C ARG A 198 29.86 0.71 -21.30
N PRO A 199 31.09 0.24 -21.61
CA PRO A 199 32.10 1.11 -22.20
C PRO A 199 31.63 1.58 -23.59
N LYS A 200 31.77 2.88 -23.88
CA LYS A 200 31.60 3.40 -25.24
C LYS A 200 32.64 2.72 -26.12
N ARG A 201 32.23 1.82 -27.02
CA ARG A 201 33.11 1.29 -28.06
C ARG A 201 33.59 2.47 -28.89
N ALA A 202 34.87 2.82 -28.77
CA ALA A 202 35.53 3.76 -29.65
C ALA A 202 35.45 3.21 -31.07
N ARG A 203 34.81 3.96 -31.98
CA ARG A 203 34.89 3.69 -33.41
C ARG A 203 36.34 3.94 -33.82
N LYS A 204 37.04 2.90 -34.27
CA LYS A 204 38.36 3.06 -34.89
C LYS A 204 38.20 3.90 -36.17
N PRO A 205 39.09 4.87 -36.44
CA PRO A 205 39.09 5.54 -37.72
C PRO A 205 39.58 4.56 -38.79
N VAL A 206 38.85 4.49 -39.90
CA VAL A 206 39.35 3.93 -41.15
C VAL A 206 40.24 5.01 -41.75
N ALA A 207 41.48 4.65 -42.08
CA ALA A 207 42.46 5.52 -42.71
C ALA A 207 42.81 4.95 -44.10
N PRO A 208 43.44 5.78 -44.93
CA PRO A 208 42.82 6.69 -45.90
C PRO A 208 42.36 5.98 -47.19
#